data_AF-A0AAE1TXV7-F1
#
_entry.id   AF-A0AAE1TXV7-F1
#
_cell.length_a   1.000
_cell.length_b   1.000
_cell.length_c   1.000
_cell.angle_alpha   90.00
_cell.angle_beta   90.00
_cell.angle_gamma   90.00
#
_symmetry.space_group_name_H-M   'P 1'
#
loop_
_entity.id
_entity.type
_entity.pdbx_description
1 polymer ?
#
loop_
_entity_poly.entity_id
_entity_poly.type
_entity_poly.pdbx_seq_one_letter_code
_entity_poly.pdbx_strand_id
1 'polypeptide(L)'
;MASSAGPTSTEAVQERAALRTAIKREFQKQASNPHRHGSGEGGYLFDPAIQRFMSLKVTRFEFFKANPRTSLLGSAVVATLFGYCWWLKTDRESFEHKCRTGQVSYASREFKFA
;
A
#
# COMPACT_ATOMS: atom_id res chain seq x y z
N MET A 1 -20.78 -18.23 37.55
CA MET A 1 -20.22 -16.86 37.39
C MET A 1 -19.18 -16.87 36.27
N ALA A 2 -19.62 -17.05 35.03
CA ALA A 2 -18.76 -16.97 33.85
C ALA A 2 -18.83 -15.54 33.32
N SER A 3 -17.73 -14.79 33.41
CA SER A 3 -17.61 -13.44 32.87
C SER A 3 -17.33 -13.51 31.36
N SER A 4 -18.03 -12.67 30.62
CA SER A 4 -18.27 -12.68 29.18
C SER A 4 -17.11 -12.20 28.29
N ALA A 5 -16.89 -12.95 27.19
CA ALA A 5 -16.67 -12.49 25.81
C ALA A 5 -15.41 -11.68 25.40
N GLY A 6 -14.50 -12.33 24.64
CA GLY A 6 -13.49 -11.69 23.76
C GLY A 6 -12.10 -11.47 24.40
N PRO A 7 -10.98 -11.60 23.65
CA PRO A 7 -9.66 -11.79 24.23
C PRO A 7 -9.02 -10.46 24.66
N THR A 8 -9.41 -9.95 25.82
CA THR A 8 -8.51 -9.18 26.67
C THR A 8 -8.94 -9.41 28.11
N SER A 9 -8.16 -10.17 28.87
CA SER A 9 -8.24 -10.12 30.32
C SER A 9 -8.13 -8.66 30.77
N THR A 10 -8.81 -8.32 31.87
CA THR A 10 -8.71 -6.98 32.49
C THR A 10 -7.25 -6.57 32.71
N GLU A 11 -6.40 -7.53 33.02
CA GLU A 11 -4.95 -7.39 33.17
C GLU A 11 -4.27 -6.95 31.86
N ALA A 12 -4.56 -7.59 30.72
CA ALA A 12 -3.97 -7.22 29.43
C ALA A 12 -4.34 -5.79 28.99
N VAL A 13 -5.52 -5.30 29.39
CA VAL A 13 -5.92 -3.90 29.15
C VAL A 13 -5.09 -2.95 29.99
N GLN A 14 -4.86 -3.30 31.26
CA GLN A 14 -4.05 -2.49 32.18
C GLN A 14 -2.59 -2.42 31.74
N GLU A 15 -2.00 -3.54 31.30
CA GLU A 15 -0.63 -3.57 30.77
C GLU A 15 -0.46 -2.69 29.54
N ARG A 16 -1.39 -2.77 28.57
CA ARG A 16 -1.38 -1.90 27.38
C ARG A 16 -1.53 -0.43 27.73
N ALA A 17 -2.40 -0.11 28.70
CA ALA A 17 -2.56 1.25 29.20
C ALA A 17 -1.25 1.75 29.85
N ALA A 18 -0.60 0.93 30.68
CA ALA A 18 0.68 1.25 31.30
C ALA A 18 1.75 1.55 30.25
N LEU A 19 1.93 0.68 29.25
CA LEU A 19 2.87 0.89 28.14
C LEU A 19 2.59 2.19 27.37
N ARG A 20 1.32 2.46 27.04
CA ARG A 20 0.94 3.69 26.34
C ARG A 20 1.27 4.94 27.18
N THR A 21 1.04 4.88 28.49
CA THR A 21 1.38 6.00 29.37
C THR A 21 2.89 6.21 29.47
N ALA A 22 3.70 5.14 29.49
CA ALA A 22 5.15 5.23 29.51
C ALA A 22 5.69 5.92 28.25
N ILE A 23 5.30 5.45 27.05
CA ILE A 23 5.71 6.04 25.77
C ILE A 23 5.27 7.50 25.67
N LYS A 24 4.05 7.82 26.11
CA LYS A 24 3.55 9.21 26.12
C LYS A 24 4.38 10.11 27.03
N ARG A 25 4.78 9.63 28.22
CA ARG A 25 5.64 10.40 29.14
C ARG A 25 7.00 10.67 28.53
N GLU A 26 7.61 9.69 27.87
CA GLU A 26 8.90 9.87 27.16
C GLU A 26 8.78 10.92 26.06
N PHE A 27 7.75 10.82 25.23
CA PHE A 27 7.47 11.81 24.17
C PHE A 27 7.28 13.21 24.75
N GLN A 28 6.45 13.34 25.80
CA GLN A 28 6.20 14.63 26.44
C GLN A 28 7.48 15.25 27.00
N LYS A 29 8.35 14.46 27.64
CA LYS A 29 9.64 14.92 28.18
C LYS A 29 10.54 15.47 27.07
N GLN A 30 10.58 14.83 25.91
CA GLN A 30 11.42 15.24 24.79
C GLN A 30 10.80 16.40 24.00
N ALA A 31 9.47 16.47 23.93
CA ALA A 31 8.73 17.51 23.22
C ALA A 31 8.69 18.83 24.00
N SER A 32 8.58 18.79 25.33
CA SER A 32 8.48 19.99 26.16
C SER A 32 9.83 20.59 26.57
N ASN A 33 10.95 19.94 26.25
CA ASN A 33 12.28 20.42 26.62
C ASN A 33 12.67 21.68 25.80
N PRO A 34 12.81 22.87 26.43
CA PRO A 34 13.11 24.12 25.73
C PRO A 34 14.54 24.21 25.20
N HIS A 35 15.50 23.48 25.80
CA HIS A 35 16.91 23.52 25.40
C HIS A 35 17.27 22.54 24.29
N ARG A 36 16.28 21.80 23.77
CA ARG A 36 16.50 20.75 22.77
C ARG A 36 17.14 21.26 21.47
N HIS A 37 16.86 22.51 21.09
CA HIS A 37 17.47 23.14 19.93
C HIS A 37 18.94 23.53 20.13
N GLY A 38 19.39 23.68 21.39
CA GLY A 38 20.77 24.07 21.72
C GLY A 38 21.77 22.91 21.73
N SER A 39 21.30 21.65 21.83
CA SER A 39 22.14 20.46 21.96
C SER A 39 22.69 19.90 20.63
N GLY A 40 22.44 20.56 19.50
CA GLY A 40 22.73 20.00 18.16
C GLY A 40 21.72 18.96 17.66
N GLU A 41 20.78 18.53 18.52
CA GLU A 41 19.60 17.69 18.19
C GLU A 41 18.41 18.51 17.68
N GLY A 42 18.65 19.73 17.19
CA GLY A 42 17.63 20.65 16.72
C GLY A 42 16.95 20.14 15.46
N GLY A 43 15.68 19.72 15.57
CA GLY A 43 14.90 19.22 14.44
C GLY A 43 13.67 18.41 14.86
N TYR A 44 13.29 17.44 14.03
CA TYR A 44 12.17 16.54 14.31
C TYR A 44 12.51 15.57 15.46
N LEU A 45 11.49 15.08 16.18
CA LEU A 45 11.72 14.07 17.22
C LEU A 45 11.82 12.68 16.60
N PHE A 46 13.00 12.06 16.73
CA PHE A 46 13.22 10.71 16.23
C PHE A 46 12.34 9.71 16.98
N ASP A 47 11.45 9.04 16.24
CA ASP A 47 10.65 7.94 16.76
C ASP A 47 11.24 6.60 16.27
N PRO A 48 11.79 5.77 17.17
CA PRO A 48 12.32 4.46 16.79
C PRO A 48 11.25 3.51 16.25
N ALA A 49 9.98 3.64 16.66
CA ALA A 49 8.90 2.79 16.18
C ALA A 49 8.57 3.08 14.72
N ILE A 50 8.50 4.37 14.34
CA ILE A 50 8.31 4.77 12.94
C ILE A 50 9.50 4.32 12.10
N GLN A 51 10.73 4.50 12.58
CA GLN A 51 11.92 4.07 11.83
C GLN A 51 11.91 2.56 11.58
N ARG A 52 11.55 1.73 12.57
CA ARG A 52 11.42 0.28 12.42
C ARG A 52 10.33 -0.12 11.43
N PHE A 53 9.19 0.59 11.44
CA PHE A 53 8.12 0.35 10.48
C PHE A 53 8.56 0.68 9.06
N MET A 54 9.23 1.81 8.87
CA MET A 54 9.75 2.24 7.58
C MET A 54 10.84 1.29 7.07
N SER A 55 11.75 0.85 7.94
CA SER A 55 12.78 -0.13 7.58
C SER A 55 12.14 -1.46 7.14
N LEU A 56 11.13 -1.96 7.87
CA LEU A 56 10.39 -3.17 7.50
C LEU A 56 9.70 -3.04 6.13
N LYS A 57 9.19 -1.85 5.79
CA LYS A 57 8.57 -1.62 4.48
C LYS A 57 9.58 -1.73 3.34
N VAL A 58 10.81 -1.30 3.56
CA VAL A 58 11.90 -1.36 2.58
C VAL A 58 12.45 -2.78 2.47
N THR A 59 12.69 -3.46 3.59
CA THR A 59 13.24 -4.83 3.64
C THR A 59 12.18 -5.92 3.40
N ARG A 60 10.98 -5.56 2.91
CA ARG A 60 9.86 -6.50 2.77
C ARG A 60 10.18 -7.69 1.86
N PHE A 61 11.04 -7.48 0.87
CA PHE A 61 11.45 -8.51 -0.06
C PHE A 61 12.28 -9.62 0.62
N GLU A 62 13.11 -9.26 1.61
CA GLU A 62 13.94 -10.24 2.35
C GLU A 62 13.09 -11.24 3.14
N PHE A 63 11.91 -10.80 3.59
CA PHE A 63 10.96 -11.63 4.34
C PHE A 63 9.86 -12.25 3.46
N PHE A 64 9.93 -12.07 2.14
CA PHE A 64 8.93 -12.62 1.23
C PHE A 64 9.06 -14.15 1.14
N LYS A 65 7.92 -14.84 1.23
CA LYS A 65 7.83 -16.29 1.05
C LYS A 65 6.82 -16.60 -0.06
N ALA A 66 7.29 -17.31 -1.08
CA ALA A 66 6.45 -17.75 -2.18
C ALA A 66 5.46 -18.82 -1.69
N ASN A 67 4.20 -18.42 -1.54
CA ASN A 67 3.07 -19.27 -1.18
C ASN A 67 2.09 -19.36 -2.36
N PRO A 68 1.27 -20.41 -2.47
CA PRO A 68 0.29 -20.53 -3.56
C PRO A 68 -0.66 -19.32 -3.61
N ARG A 69 -1.06 -18.78 -2.45
CA ARG A 69 -1.90 -17.58 -2.36
C ARG A 69 -1.20 -16.33 -2.90
N THR A 70 0.08 -16.13 -2.58
CA THR A 70 0.84 -14.95 -3.04
C THR A 70 1.15 -15.05 -4.54
N SER A 71 1.44 -16.26 -5.03
CA SER A 71 1.68 -16.51 -6.45
C SER A 71 0.42 -16.29 -7.28
N LEU A 72 -0.77 -16.68 -6.78
CA LEU A 72 -2.05 -16.41 -7.44
C LEU A 72 -2.35 -14.91 -7.55
N LEU A 73 -2.04 -14.13 -6.50
CA LEU A 73 -2.16 -12.68 -6.55
C LEU A 73 -1.20 -12.07 -7.58
N GLY A 74 0.03 -12.57 -7.65
CA GLY A 74 1.00 -12.13 -8.66
C GLY A 74 0.55 -12.45 -10.08
N SER A 75 0.02 -13.65 -10.32
CA SER A 75 -0.48 -14.05 -11.65
C SER A 75 -1.72 -13.26 -12.08
N ALA A 76 -2.59 -12.86 -11.13
CA ALA A 76 -3.75 -12.01 -11.43
C ALA A 76 -3.33 -10.65 -12.04
N VAL A 77 -2.28 -10.03 -11.49
CA VAL A 77 -1.74 -8.75 -12.03
C VAL A 77 -1.23 -8.93 -13.47
N VAL A 78 -0.52 -10.03 -13.73
CA VAL A 78 -0.02 -10.36 -15.06
C VAL A 78 -1.18 -10.64 -16.03
N ALA A 79 -2.21 -11.36 -15.58
CA ALA A 79 -3.40 -11.65 -16.38
C ALA A 79 -4.16 -10.38 -16.79
N THR A 80 -4.21 -9.34 -15.93
CA THR A 80 -4.82 -8.05 -16.30
C THR A 80 -4.09 -7.38 -17.46
N LEU A 81 -2.74 -7.44 -17.49
CA LEU A 81 -1.95 -6.91 -18.60
C LEU A 81 -2.25 -7.66 -19.91
N PHE A 82 -2.27 -8.99 -19.85
CA PHE A 82 -2.62 -9.80 -21.03
C PHE A 82 -4.04 -9.56 -21.51
N GLY A 83 -5.01 -9.43 -20.59
CA GLY A 83 -6.39 -9.10 -20.90
C GLY A 83 -6.53 -7.76 -21.62
N TYR A 84 -5.80 -6.73 -21.15
CA TYR A 84 -5.79 -5.41 -21.79
C TYR A 84 -5.16 -5.44 -23.19
N CYS A 85 -4.03 -6.13 -23.36
CA CYS A 85 -3.40 -6.31 -24.67
C CYS A 85 -4.32 -7.03 -25.67
N TRP A 86 -5.01 -8.08 -25.21
CA TRP A 86 -5.96 -8.80 -26.04
C TRP A 86 -7.15 -7.92 -26.44
N TRP A 87 -7.71 -7.16 -25.50
CA TRP A 87 -8.79 -6.22 -25.76
C TRP A 87 -8.41 -5.18 -26.82
N LEU A 88 -7.26 -4.52 -26.66
CA LEU A 88 -6.74 -3.57 -27.65
C LEU A 88 -6.55 -4.22 -29.03
N LYS A 89 -6.02 -5.45 -29.08
CA LYS A 89 -5.84 -6.18 -30.33
C LYS A 89 -7.19 -6.43 -31.02
N THR A 90 -8.18 -6.93 -30.28
CA THR A 90 -9.51 -7.22 -30.84
C THR A 90 -10.23 -5.97 -31.33
N ASP A 91 -10.07 -4.85 -30.63
CA ASP A 91 -10.65 -3.56 -31.02
C ASP A 91 -10.03 -3.05 -32.33
N ARG A 92 -8.70 -3.11 -32.44
CA ARG A 92 -7.96 -2.75 -33.67
C ARG A 92 -8.35 -3.62 -34.86
N GLU A 93 -8.40 -4.94 -34.69
CA GLU A 93 -8.80 -5.86 -35.76
C GLU A 93 -10.25 -5.61 -36.19
N SER A 94 -11.16 -5.35 -35.24
CA SER A 94 -12.56 -5.03 -35.53
C SER A 94 -12.70 -3.72 -36.30
N PHE A 95 -11.95 -2.68 -35.91
CA PHE A 95 -11.92 -1.40 -36.60
C PHE A 95 -11.36 -1.53 -38.02
N GLU A 96 -10.26 -2.26 -38.18
CA GLU A 96 -9.63 -2.50 -39.48
C GLU A 96 -10.56 -3.28 -40.42
N HIS A 97 -11.22 -4.32 -39.92
CA HIS A 97 -12.21 -5.08 -40.68
C HIS A 97 -13.36 -4.21 -41.18
N LYS A 98 -13.93 -3.36 -40.31
CA LYS A 98 -14.99 -2.40 -40.69
C LYS A 98 -14.52 -1.39 -41.74
N CYS A 99 -13.27 -0.96 -41.66
CA CYS A 99 -12.68 -0.06 -42.66
C CYS A 99 -12.48 -0.75 -44.02
N ARG A 100 -12.00 -1.99 -44.05
CA ARG A 100 -11.75 -2.77 -45.28
C ARG A 100 -13.04 -3.18 -46.00
N THR A 101 -14.09 -3.51 -45.24
CA THR A 101 -15.40 -3.89 -45.77
C THR A 101 -16.27 -2.69 -46.18
N GLY A 102 -15.80 -1.46 -45.94
CA GLY A 102 -16.54 -0.25 -46.28
C GLY A 102 -17.73 0.07 -45.36
N GLN A 103 -17.87 -0.63 -44.23
CA GLN A 103 -18.93 -0.37 -43.25
C GLN A 103 -18.77 1.01 -42.59
N VAL A 104 -17.56 1.55 -42.55
CA VAL A 104 -17.25 2.90 -42.05
C VAL A 104 -16.80 3.79 -43.20
N SER A 105 -17.55 4.87 -43.42
CA SER A 105 -17.21 5.87 -44.44
C SER A 105 -15.85 6.52 -44.13
N TYR A 106 -15.12 6.95 -45.16
CA TYR A 106 -13.81 7.58 -44.96
C TYR A 106 -13.91 8.86 -44.10
N ALA A 107 -14.98 9.65 -44.26
CA ALA A 107 -15.19 10.91 -43.54
C ALA A 107 -15.35 10.72 -42.02
N SER A 108 -15.90 9.58 -41.60
CA SER A 108 -16.24 9.24 -40.21
C SER A 108 -15.19 8.38 -39.49
N ARG A 109 -13.98 8.25 -40.02
CA ARG A 109 -12.88 7.50 -39.37
C ARG A 109 -12.22 8.35 -38.29
N GLU A 110 -11.98 7.75 -37.12
CA GLU A 110 -11.39 8.43 -35.96
C GLU A 110 -9.92 8.87 -36.21
N PHE A 111 -9.13 8.06 -36.93
CA PHE A 111 -7.70 8.31 -37.21
C PHE A 111 -7.42 8.58 -38.69
N LYS A 112 -8.13 9.51 -39.31
CA LYS A 112 -8.01 9.77 -40.76
C LYS A 112 -6.76 10.57 -41.19
N PHE A 113 -6.17 11.36 -40.29
CA PHE A 113 -5.06 12.28 -40.58
C PHE A 113 -3.89 12.17 -39.60
N ALA A 114 -3.87 11.11 -38.79
CA ALA A 114 -2.78 10.78 -37.90
C ALA A 114 -1.75 9.89 -38.60
#